data_AF-A0A418Y5N7-F1
#
_entry.id   AF-A0A418Y5N7-F1
#
_cell.length_a   1.000
_cell.length_b   1.000
_cell.length_c   1.000
_cell.angle_alpha   90.00
_cell.angle_beta   90.00
_cell.angle_gamma   90.00
#
_symmetry.space_group_name_H-M   'P 1'
#
loop_
_entity.id
_entity.type
_entity.pdbx_description
1 polymer ?
#
loop_
_entity_poly.entity_id
_entity_poly.type
_entity_poly.pdbx_seq_one_letter_code
_entity_poly.pdbx_strand_id
1 'polypeptide(L)'
;MLRVYEKGMQLGGLWHPWVRWEVELHNVDRVIPWEVVLEPGRYVVGCYPRALAWVQNEMTRIQTIKRQAQISYEHLIGYAATAYGPLLNVMLEVEGDAEAVLKKLHRSGTPKRLQHPFIDKASEFIVTCHGNAGGE
;
A
#
# COMPACT_ATOMS: atom_id res chain seq x y z
N MET A 1 -18.27 0.85 -0.84
CA MET A 1 -19.36 1.45 -1.66
C MET A 1 -20.34 2.16 -0.73
N LEU A 2 -20.85 3.34 -1.08
CA LEU A 2 -21.89 4.05 -0.31
C LEU A 2 -23.25 3.90 -0.99
N ARG A 3 -24.27 3.58 -0.20
CA ARG A 3 -25.68 3.49 -0.64
C ARG A 3 -26.54 4.39 0.24
N VAL A 4 -27.40 5.18 -0.39
CA VAL A 4 -28.30 6.13 0.28
C VAL A 4 -29.68 5.98 -0.31
N TYR A 5 -30.68 5.71 0.53
CA TYR A 5 -32.03 5.46 0.04
C TYR A 5 -33.10 5.71 1.11
N GLU A 6 -34.32 6.02 0.66
CA GLU A 6 -35.51 6.24 1.50
C GLU A 6 -36.01 4.90 2.05
N LYS A 7 -35.45 4.49 3.18
CA LYS A 7 -35.76 3.20 3.81
C LYS A 7 -37.23 3.08 4.18
N GLY A 8 -37.84 4.17 4.66
CA GLY A 8 -39.25 4.18 5.04
C GLY A 8 -40.17 3.88 3.85
N MET A 9 -39.91 4.50 2.70
CA MET A 9 -40.67 4.25 1.47
C MET A 9 -40.37 2.87 0.89
N GLN A 10 -39.12 2.39 0.97
CA GLN A 10 -38.78 1.01 0.60
C GLN A 10 -39.59 -0.03 1.40
N LEU A 11 -39.89 0.26 2.68
CA LEU A 11 -40.68 -0.61 3.55
C LEU A 11 -42.21 -0.42 3.39
N GLY A 12 -42.66 0.37 2.42
CA GLY A 12 -44.09 0.59 2.13
C GLY A 12 -44.72 1.80 2.84
N GLY A 13 -43.94 2.55 3.62
CA GLY A 13 -44.40 3.81 4.23
C GLY A 13 -44.37 4.96 3.22
N LEU A 14 -45.52 5.30 2.65
CA LEU A 14 -45.65 6.46 1.76
C LEU A 14 -45.17 7.74 2.45
N TRP A 15 -44.28 8.49 1.79
CA TRP A 15 -43.71 9.76 2.27
C TRP A 15 -43.00 9.69 3.63
N HIS A 16 -42.50 8.52 4.02
CA HIS A 16 -41.85 8.35 5.33
C HIS A 16 -40.43 8.96 5.34
N PRO A 17 -40.08 9.83 6.30
CA PRO A 17 -38.84 10.64 6.27
C PRO A 17 -37.55 9.86 6.57
N TRP A 18 -37.62 8.53 6.69
CA TRP A 18 -36.48 7.72 7.12
C TRP A 18 -35.59 7.39 5.92
N VAL A 19 -34.41 7.99 5.88
CA VAL A 19 -33.33 7.69 4.94
C VAL A 19 -32.25 6.88 5.62
N ARG A 20 -31.75 5.83 4.95
CA ARG A 20 -30.63 5.03 5.44
C ARG A 20 -29.40 5.21 4.57
N TRP A 21 -28.27 5.34 5.24
CA TRP A 21 -26.94 5.46 4.65
C TRP A 21 -26.12 4.22 5.04
N GLU A 22 -25.63 3.47 4.06
CA GLU A 22 -24.89 2.23 4.28
C GLU A 22 -23.54 2.30 3.55
N VAL A 23 -22.45 2.01 4.27
CA VAL A 23 -21.11 1.87 3.68
C VAL A 23 -20.69 0.41 3.73
N GLU A 24 -20.34 -0.13 2.58
CA GLU A 24 -19.76 -1.46 2.43
C GLU A 24 -18.24 -1.38 2.28
N LEU A 25 -17.52 -2.14 3.12
CA LEU A 25 -16.06 -2.22 3.15
C LEU A 25 -15.60 -3.61 2.68
N HIS A 26 -14.70 -3.64 1.70
CA HIS A 26 -14.01 -4.87 1.28
C HIS A 26 -12.57 -4.87 1.77
N ASN A 27 -12.05 -6.07 2.08
CA ASN A 27 -10.65 -6.31 2.50
C ASN A 27 -9.71 -6.43 1.28
N VAL A 28 -9.92 -5.57 0.27
CA VAL A 28 -9.06 -5.54 -0.93
C VAL A 28 -7.97 -4.50 -0.70
N ASP A 29 -6.73 -4.98 -0.73
CA ASP A 29 -5.51 -4.20 -0.53
C ASP A 29 -5.50 -3.40 0.77
N ARG A 30 -6.27 -3.78 1.80
CA ARG A 30 -6.34 -3.04 3.07
C ARG A 30 -6.76 -3.96 4.18
N VAL A 31 -6.16 -3.87 5.36
CA VAL A 31 -6.65 -4.60 6.53
C VAL A 31 -7.78 -3.79 7.17
N ILE A 32 -8.98 -4.37 7.26
CA ILE A 32 -10.09 -3.76 7.99
C ILE A 32 -9.85 -4.01 9.49
N PRO A 33 -9.69 -2.95 10.31
CA PRO A 33 -9.47 -3.14 11.74
C PRO A 33 -10.75 -3.63 12.42
N TRP A 34 -10.60 -4.47 13.45
CA TRP A 34 -11.73 -5.01 14.23
C TRP A 34 -12.59 -3.90 14.85
N GLU A 35 -11.96 -2.78 15.21
CA GLU A 35 -12.61 -1.58 15.75
C GLU A 35 -13.74 -1.06 14.87
N VAL A 36 -13.79 -1.39 13.57
CA VAL A 36 -14.93 -1.05 12.69
C VAL A 36 -16.25 -1.61 13.21
N VAL A 37 -16.24 -2.76 13.89
CA VAL A 37 -17.46 -3.37 14.47
C VAL A 37 -17.87 -2.65 15.75
N LEU A 38 -16.89 -2.18 16.54
CA LEU A 38 -17.12 -1.52 17.83
C LEU A 38 -17.53 -0.05 17.63
N GLU A 39 -16.88 0.64 16.70
CA GLU A 39 -17.08 2.07 16.43
C GLU A 39 -17.31 2.33 14.93
N PRO A 40 -18.40 1.80 14.33
CA PRO A 40 -18.62 1.90 12.88
C PRO A 40 -18.76 3.34 12.38
N GLY A 41 -19.30 4.25 13.20
CA GLY A 41 -19.58 5.64 12.82
C GLY A 41 -18.37 6.38 12.26
N ARG A 42 -17.23 6.37 12.97
CA ARG A 42 -16.00 7.07 12.54
C ARG A 42 -15.42 6.50 11.24
N TYR A 43 -15.61 5.21 10.98
CA TYR A 43 -15.14 4.57 9.75
C TYR A 43 -16.10 4.81 8.58
N VAL A 44 -17.41 4.83 8.82
CA VAL A 44 -18.43 5.22 7.84
C VAL A 44 -18.15 6.64 7.35
N VAL A 45 -17.96 7.59 8.27
CA VAL A 45 -17.62 8.97 7.91
C VAL A 45 -16.25 9.03 7.23
N GLY A 46 -15.25 8.30 7.73
CA GLY A 46 -13.90 8.25 7.16
C GLY A 46 -13.84 7.73 5.71
N CYS A 47 -14.85 7.00 5.23
CA CYS A 47 -14.94 6.58 3.84
C CYS A 47 -15.34 7.71 2.90
N TYR A 48 -16.22 8.61 3.34
CA TYR A 48 -16.71 9.75 2.57
C TYR A 48 -16.76 11.03 3.42
N PRO A 49 -15.60 11.56 3.86
CA PRO A 49 -15.54 12.62 4.87
C PRO A 49 -16.36 13.86 4.50
N ARG A 50 -16.30 14.30 3.25
CA ARG A 50 -17.02 15.50 2.79
C ARG A 50 -18.54 15.36 2.80
N ALA A 51 -19.06 14.14 2.58
CA ALA A 51 -20.50 13.90 2.50
C ALA A 51 -21.11 13.51 3.85
N LEU A 52 -20.30 12.94 4.75
CA LEU A 52 -20.76 12.34 5.99
C LEU A 52 -20.23 13.04 7.24
N ALA A 53 -19.47 14.14 7.11
CA ALA A 53 -18.89 14.87 8.25
C ALA A 53 -19.90 15.29 9.32
N TRP A 54 -21.15 15.51 8.93
CA TRP A 54 -22.23 15.91 9.82
C TRP A 54 -22.73 14.76 10.72
N VAL A 55 -22.46 13.51 10.37
CA VAL A 55 -22.92 12.32 11.12
C VAL A 55 -22.14 12.17 12.43
N GLN A 56 -20.82 12.38 12.37
CA GLN A 56 -19.92 12.28 13.51
C GLN A 56 -18.66 13.09 13.22
N ASN A 57 -18.14 13.77 14.25
CA ASN A 57 -16.95 14.62 14.12
C ASN A 57 -15.64 13.83 13.95
N GLU A 58 -15.53 12.68 14.63
CA GLU A 58 -14.37 11.81 14.53
C GLU A 58 -14.41 10.96 13.26
N MET A 59 -13.29 10.93 12.53
CA MET A 59 -13.18 10.24 11.24
C MET A 59 -11.92 9.38 11.18
N THR A 60 -12.07 8.14 10.72
CA THR A 60 -10.94 7.23 10.56
C THR A 60 -10.96 6.58 9.19
N ARG A 61 -9.92 6.82 8.38
CA ARG A 61 -9.78 6.24 7.05
C ARG A 61 -8.92 4.98 7.09
N ILE A 62 -9.44 3.88 6.55
CA ILE A 62 -8.68 2.62 6.39
C ILE A 62 -7.70 2.77 5.23
N GLN A 63 -6.41 2.61 5.53
CA GLN A 63 -5.33 2.74 4.56
C GLN A 63 -5.20 1.49 3.68
N THR A 64 -4.84 1.70 2.42
CA THR A 64 -4.65 0.61 1.45
C THR A 64 -3.15 0.25 1.39
N ILE A 65 -2.81 -0.97 1.81
CA ILE A 65 -1.48 -1.57 1.75
C ILE A 65 -1.31 -2.25 0.38
N LYS A 66 -0.37 -1.76 -0.43
CA LYS A 66 0.10 -2.49 -1.61
C LYS A 66 1.11 -3.56 -1.15
N ARG A 67 0.66 -4.80 -0.88
CA ARG A 67 1.51 -5.95 -0.48
C ARG A 67 2.40 -6.49 -1.62
N GLN A 68 3.11 -5.62 -2.34
CA GLN A 68 3.85 -6.00 -3.56
C GLN A 68 5.37 -5.77 -3.45
N ALA A 69 5.89 -5.63 -2.23
CA ALA A 69 7.27 -5.21 -1.98
C ALA A 69 8.34 -6.25 -2.32
N GLN A 70 8.33 -7.39 -1.62
CA GLN A 70 9.40 -8.40 -1.69
C GLN A 70 9.49 -9.04 -3.07
N ILE A 71 8.35 -9.47 -3.62
CA ILE A 71 8.24 -10.02 -4.97
C ILE A 71 8.78 -9.02 -6.00
N SER A 72 8.52 -7.72 -5.81
CA SER A 72 9.04 -6.71 -6.72
C SER A 72 10.56 -6.55 -6.62
N TYR A 73 11.17 -6.73 -5.45
CA TYR A 73 12.62 -6.59 -5.30
C TYR A 73 13.39 -7.71 -5.99
N GLU A 74 13.04 -8.97 -5.72
CA GLU A 74 13.66 -10.15 -6.35
C GLU A 74 13.45 -10.14 -7.86
N HIS A 75 12.25 -9.76 -8.31
CA HIS A 75 11.97 -9.61 -9.74
C HIS A 75 12.88 -8.54 -10.38
N LEU A 76 13.08 -7.40 -9.72
CA LEU A 76 13.95 -6.34 -10.23
C LEU A 76 15.41 -6.77 -10.27
N ILE A 77 15.89 -7.55 -9.30
CA ILE A 77 17.25 -8.14 -9.34
C ILE A 77 17.37 -9.11 -10.52
N GLY A 78 16.42 -10.04 -10.68
CA GLY A 78 16.46 -11.02 -11.78
C GLY A 78 16.43 -10.35 -13.15
N TYR A 79 15.62 -9.29 -13.28
CA TYR A 79 15.59 -8.46 -14.48
C TYR A 79 16.94 -7.76 -14.73
N ALA A 80 17.52 -7.13 -13.69
CA ALA A 80 18.81 -6.46 -13.80
C ALA A 80 19.94 -7.42 -14.18
N ALA A 81 19.99 -8.60 -13.56
CA ALA A 81 20.98 -9.64 -13.85
C ALA A 81 20.86 -10.15 -15.30
N THR A 82 19.63 -10.36 -15.78
CA THR A 82 19.39 -10.80 -17.17
C THR A 82 19.74 -9.72 -18.18
N ALA A 83 19.30 -8.48 -17.94
CA ALA A 83 19.44 -7.38 -18.88
C ALA A 83 20.88 -6.84 -18.96
N TYR A 84 21.58 -6.78 -17.83
CA TYR A 84 22.87 -6.08 -17.72
C TYR A 84 24.01 -6.96 -17.20
N GLY A 85 23.77 -8.21 -16.79
CA GLY A 85 24.81 -9.11 -16.27
C GLY A 85 26.03 -9.25 -17.21
N PRO A 86 25.86 -9.55 -18.51
CA PRO A 86 26.97 -9.63 -19.44
C PRO A 86 27.75 -8.31 -19.58
N LEU A 87 27.05 -7.18 -19.54
CA LEU A 87 27.69 -5.86 -19.58
C LEU A 87 28.54 -5.61 -18.32
N LEU A 88 28.02 -5.97 -17.14
CA LEU A 88 28.74 -5.80 -15.88
C LEU A 88 30.07 -6.57 -15.87
N ASN A 89 30.13 -7.76 -16.48
CA ASN A 89 31.39 -8.52 -16.60
C ASN A 89 32.44 -7.73 -17.41
N VAL A 90 32.05 -7.19 -18.56
CA VAL A 90 32.96 -6.39 -19.40
C VAL A 90 33.38 -5.11 -18.67
N MET A 91 32.45 -4.45 -17.98
CA MET A 91 32.77 -3.26 -17.20
C MET A 91 33.76 -3.57 -16.07
N LEU A 92 33.64 -4.73 -15.41
CA LEU A 92 34.58 -5.15 -14.37
C LEU A 92 35.97 -5.45 -14.94
N GLU A 93 36.07 -6.06 -16.12
CA GLU A 93 37.35 -6.28 -16.80
C GLU A 93 38.02 -4.96 -17.21
N VAL A 94 37.23 -3.99 -17.67
CA VAL A 94 37.75 -2.68 -18.13
C VAL A 94 38.15 -1.77 -16.96
N GLU A 95 37.31 -1.68 -15.93
CA GLU A 95 37.56 -0.77 -14.80
C GLU A 95 38.42 -1.41 -13.71
N GLY A 96 38.46 -2.74 -13.63
CA GLY A 96 39.22 -3.51 -12.62
C GLY A 96 38.65 -3.47 -11.20
N ASP A 97 37.65 -2.63 -10.94
CA ASP A 97 37.05 -2.45 -9.62
C ASP A 97 35.52 -2.25 -9.70
N ALA A 98 34.81 -2.88 -8.77
CA ALA A 98 33.35 -2.83 -8.70
C ALA A 98 32.83 -1.45 -8.28
N GLU A 99 33.56 -0.70 -7.45
CA GLU A 99 33.12 0.63 -7.00
C GLU A 99 33.15 1.64 -8.15
N ALA A 100 34.16 1.55 -9.03
CA ALA A 100 34.24 2.35 -10.26
C ALA A 100 33.04 2.10 -11.19
N VAL A 101 32.63 0.84 -11.36
CA VAL A 101 31.46 0.46 -12.16
C VAL A 101 30.17 1.04 -11.55
N LEU A 102 29.99 0.90 -10.23
CA LEU A 102 28.83 1.45 -9.53
C LEU A 102 28.74 2.96 -9.64
N LYS A 103 29.87 3.70 -9.53
CA LYS A 103 29.89 5.16 -9.70
C LYS A 103 29.36 5.59 -11.07
N LYS A 104 29.64 4.82 -12.13
CA LYS A 104 29.16 5.12 -13.49
C LYS A 104 27.66 4.81 -13.65
N LEU A 105 27.19 3.70 -13.10
CA LEU A 105 25.80 3.22 -13.24
C LEU A 105 24.81 3.84 -12.26
N HIS A 106 25.27 4.30 -11.10
CA HIS A 106 24.41 4.85 -10.06
C HIS A 106 23.63 6.07 -10.57
N ARG A 107 22.32 6.06 -10.31
CA ARG A 107 21.39 7.16 -10.58
C ARG A 107 20.51 7.34 -9.35
N SER A 108 20.20 8.58 -9.01
CA SER A 108 19.40 8.89 -7.82
C SER A 108 17.94 8.44 -7.98
N GLY A 109 17.35 7.95 -6.89
CA GLY A 109 15.93 7.64 -6.78
C GLY A 109 15.61 6.17 -6.51
N THR A 110 14.43 5.93 -5.94
CA THR A 110 13.91 4.59 -5.65
C THR A 110 12.96 4.15 -6.77
N PRO A 111 13.11 2.93 -7.33
CA PRO A 111 12.18 2.40 -8.32
C PRO A 111 10.73 2.52 -7.82
N LYS A 112 9.83 3.06 -8.66
CA LYS A 112 8.43 3.32 -8.28
C LYS A 112 7.71 2.09 -7.71
N ARG A 113 8.09 0.89 -8.14
CA ARG A 113 7.53 -0.38 -7.67
C ARG A 113 7.92 -0.76 -6.23
N LEU A 114 8.99 -0.16 -5.71
CA LEU A 114 9.51 -0.35 -4.35
C LEU A 114 9.28 0.89 -3.48
N GLN A 115 8.31 1.74 -3.82
CA GLN A 115 7.92 2.85 -2.96
C GLN A 115 6.73 2.41 -2.10
N HIS A 116 6.83 2.57 -0.78
CA HIS A 116 5.76 2.22 0.15
C HIS A 116 5.18 3.48 0.83
N PRO A 117 3.85 3.61 0.97
CA PRO A 117 3.24 4.85 1.50
C PRO A 117 3.60 5.21 2.94
N PHE A 118 4.04 4.24 3.74
CA PHE A 118 4.30 4.42 5.18
C PHE A 118 5.76 4.19 5.57
N ILE A 119 6.62 3.88 4.61
CA ILE A 119 8.01 3.51 4.89
C ILE A 119 8.91 4.22 3.88
N ASP A 120 9.72 5.14 4.40
CA ASP A 120 10.53 6.05 3.58
C ASP A 120 11.70 5.32 2.91
N LYS A 121 12.26 4.31 3.58
CA LYS A 121 13.34 3.49 3.03
C LYS A 121 12.82 2.16 2.53
N ALA A 122 13.03 1.89 1.24
CA ALA A 122 12.66 0.63 0.63
C ALA A 122 13.25 -0.60 1.36
N SER A 123 14.46 -0.46 1.87
CA SER A 123 15.17 -1.51 2.61
C SER A 123 14.51 -1.93 3.92
N GLU A 124 13.67 -1.09 4.53
CA GLU A 124 13.07 -1.38 5.84
C GLU A 124 11.87 -2.33 5.74
N PHE A 125 11.29 -2.51 4.54
CA PHE A 125 10.15 -3.40 4.33
C PHE A 125 10.38 -4.51 3.30
N ILE A 126 11.49 -4.43 2.57
CA ILE A 126 12.02 -5.56 1.81
C ILE A 126 12.67 -6.48 2.83
N VAL A 127 12.00 -7.59 3.14
CA VAL A 127 12.56 -8.62 4.02
C VAL A 127 13.56 -9.42 3.18
N THR A 128 14.81 -8.97 3.14
CA THR A 128 15.89 -9.82 2.62
C THR A 128 16.12 -10.95 3.61
N CYS A 129 16.01 -12.21 3.19
CA CYS A 129 16.27 -13.38 4.04
C CYS A 129 17.74 -13.55 4.51
N HIS A 130 18.53 -12.47 4.55
CA HIS A 130 19.96 -12.50 4.82
C HIS A 130 20.30 -11.80 6.15
N GLY A 131 20.29 -12.59 7.24
CA GLY A 131 21.28 -12.45 8.32
C GLY A 131 20.77 -12.24 9.76
N ASN A 132 20.78 -13.29 10.59
CA ASN A 132 21.36 -13.21 11.93
C ASN A 132 21.73 -14.59 12.50
N ALA A 133 23.02 -14.78 12.82
CA ALA A 133 23.63 -15.66 13.83
C ALA A 133 24.83 -16.48 13.31
N GLY A 134 26.02 -15.89 13.46
CA GLY A 134 27.24 -16.60 13.81
C GLY A 134 27.85 -15.95 15.06
N GLY A 135 28.12 -16.77 16.10
CA GLY A 135 29.15 -16.56 17.13
C GLY A 135 28.71 -16.03 18.51
N GLU A 136 28.41 -16.94 19.45
CA GLU A 136 29.20 -17.25 20.67
C GLU A 136 28.67 -18.56 21.32
#